data_AF-A0A026W6Z7-F1
#
_entry.id   AF-A0A026W6Z7-F1
#
_cell.length_a   1.000
_cell.length_b   1.000
_cell.length_c   1.000
_cell.angle_alpha   90.00
_cell.angle_beta   90.00
_cell.angle_gamma   90.00
#
_symmetry.space_group_name_H-M   'P 1'
#
loop_
_entity.id
_entity.type
_entity.pdbx_description
1 polymer ?
#
loop_
_entity_poly.entity_id
_entity_poly.type
_entity_poly.pdbx_seq_one_letter_code
_entity_poly.pdbx_strand_id
1 'polypeptide(L)' 'MVEPQFKEVKFTVPWGHVAAKTYGPSEGKPVLMVHGRLDNAGSFTRLMKYLPLE' A
#
# COMPACT_ATOMS: atom_id res chain seq x y z
N MET A 1 -12.92 15.82 0.31
CA MET A 1 -12.72 14.37 0.51
C MET A 1 -11.32 14.21 1.09
N VAL A 2 -11.16 13.53 2.22
CA VAL A 2 -9.85 13.37 2.86
C VAL A 2 -9.13 12.23 2.18
N GLU A 3 -7.91 12.46 1.70
CA GLU A 3 -7.07 11.38 1.17
C GLU A 3 -6.61 10.49 2.33
N PRO A 4 -6.70 9.16 2.20
CA PRO A 4 -6.25 8.25 3.25
C PRO A 4 -4.75 8.41 3.49
N GLN A 5 -4.37 8.58 4.75
CA GLN A 5 -2.98 8.71 5.15
C GLN A 5 -2.22 7.41 4.82
N PHE A 6 -1.03 7.57 4.25
CA PHE A 6 -0.13 6.46 3.95
C PHE A 6 1.27 6.70 4.50
N LYS A 7 2.03 5.62 4.69
CA LYS A 7 3.47 5.67 4.97
C LYS A 7 4.22 5.00 3.84
N GLU A 8 5.28 5.64 3.38
CA GLU A 8 6.23 5.01 2.46
C GLU A 8 7.17 4.11 3.23
N VAL A 9 7.35 2.89 2.73
CA VAL A 9 8.22 1.89 3.33
C VAL A 9 9.13 1.29 2.26
N LYS A 10 10.31 0.83 2.69
CA LYS A 10 11.30 0.22 1.82
C LYS A 10 11.78 -1.07 2.47
N PHE A 11 11.55 -2.19 1.79
CA PHE A 11 11.98 -3.50 2.25
C PHE A 11 13.31 -3.86 1.58
N THR A 12 14.27 -4.30 2.38
CA THR A 12 15.49 -4.93 1.86
C THR A 12 15.20 -6.40 1.58
N VAL A 13 15.50 -6.85 0.37
CA VAL A 13 15.30 -8.23 -0.10
C VAL A 13 16.60 -8.71 -0.76
N PRO A 14 16.81 -10.04 -0.93
CA PRO A 14 18.09 -10.56 -1.45
C PRO A 14 18.50 -9.99 -2.82
N TRP A 15 17.55 -9.50 -3.60
CA TRP A 15 17.74 -8.97 -4.96
C TRP A 15 17.62 -7.44 -5.05
N GLY A 16 17.64 -6.72 -3.93
CA GLY A 16 17.64 -5.26 -3.90
C GLY A 16 16.63 -4.69 -2.91
N HIS A 17 15.79 -3.76 -3.38
CA HIS A 17 14.80 -3.09 -2.54
C HIS A 17 13.42 -3.02 -3.19
N VAL A 18 12.40 -3.25 -2.37
CA VAL A 18 11.00 -3.05 -2.75
C VAL A 18 10.47 -1.81 -2.04
N ALA A 19 10.05 -0.81 -2.80
CA ALA A 19 9.31 0.33 -2.28
C ALA A 19 7.81 0.01 -2.24
N ALA A 20 7.13 0.39 -1.16
CA ALA A 20 5.69 0.19 -1.02
C ALA A 20 5.05 1.34 -0.22
N LYS A 21 3.71 1.38 -0.28
CA LYS A 21 2.88 2.24 0.56
C LYS A 21 2.05 1.37 1.50
N THR A 22 1.99 1.76 2.77
CA THR A 22 1.16 1.11 3.80
C THR A 22 0.04 2.06 4.21
N TYR A 23 -1.12 1.49 4.53
CA TYR A 23 -2.34 2.19 4.89
C TYR A 23 -2.99 1.47 6.08
N GLY A 24 -3.74 2.21 6.90
CA GLY A 24 -4.45 1.64 8.04
C GLY A 24 -3.56 1.27 9.25
N PRO A 25 -4.17 0.71 10.31
CA PRO A 25 -3.47 0.31 11.54
C PRO A 25 -2.59 -0.93 11.34
N SER A 26 -1.53 -1.07 12.14
CA SER A 26 -0.61 -2.21 12.09
C SER A 26 -1.21 -3.50 12.64
N GLU A 27 -2.24 -3.39 13.47
CA GLU A 27 -2.90 -4.49 14.17
C GLU A 27 -4.08 -5.08 13.38
N GLY A 28 -4.46 -4.45 12.26
CA GLY A 28 -5.55 -4.88 11.40
C GLY A 28 -5.24 -6.14 10.58
N LYS A 29 -6.22 -6.60 9.80
CA LYS A 29 -6.03 -7.78 8.95
C LYS A 29 -5.00 -7.48 7.83
N PRO A 30 -3.94 -8.30 7.66
CA PRO A 30 -2.94 -8.04 6.63
C PRO A 30 -3.51 -8.28 5.23
N VAL A 31 -3.32 -7.30 4.34
CA VAL A 31 -3.69 -7.37 2.93
C VAL A 31 -2.49 -6.93 2.09
N LEU A 32 -2.08 -7.78 1.14
CA LEU A 32 -1.05 -7.44 0.16
C LEU A 32 -1.70 -7.05 -1.16
N MET A 33 -1.37 -5.85 -1.66
CA MET A 33 -1.86 -5.34 -2.94
C MET A 33 -0.71 -5.31 -3.95
N VAL A 34 -0.92 -5.89 -5.15
CA VAL A 34 0.09 -5.97 -6.22
C VAL A 34 -0.47 -5.33 -7.48
N HIS A 35 0.24 -4.35 -8.03
CA HIS A 35 -0.20 -3.59 -9.20
C HIS A 35 0.00 -4.36 -10.51
N GLY A 36 -0.58 -3.85 -11.59
CA GLY A 36 -0.42 -4.40 -12.94
C GLY A 36 0.99 -4.24 -13.50
N ARG A 37 1.27 -4.94 -14.61
CA ARG A 37 2.55 -4.81 -15.33
C ARG A 37 2.68 -3.38 -15.87
N LEU A 38 3.85 -2.76 -15.68
CA LEU A 38 4.15 -1.36 -16.04
C LEU A 38 3.40 -0.28 -15.22
N ASP A 39 2.70 -0.68 -14.15
CA ASP A 39 2.11 0.26 -13.18
C ASP A 39 3.04 0.46 -11.95
N ASN A 40 2.52 1.11 -10.91
CA ASN A 40 3.15 1.21 -9.57
C ASN A 40 2.08 1.22 -8.46
N ALA A 41 2.50 1.35 -7.19
CA ALA A 41 1.61 1.37 -6.02
C ALA A 41 0.49 2.42 -6.10
N GLY A 42 0.66 3.46 -6.92
CA GLY A 42 -0.33 4.51 -7.16
C GLY A 42 -1.66 4.01 -7.73
N SER A 43 -1.69 2.84 -8.39
CA SER A 43 -2.92 2.23 -8.92
C SER A 43 -4.01 2.08 -7.85
N PHE A 44 -3.63 1.90 -6.58
CA PHE A 44 -4.56 1.69 -5.48
C PHE A 44 -5.00 2.97 -4.76
N THR A 45 -4.39 4.12 -5.02
CA THR A 45 -4.64 5.38 -4.27
C THR A 45 -6.12 5.72 -4.17
N ARG A 46 -6.88 5.56 -5.27
CA ARG A 46 -8.32 5.85 -5.31
C ARG A 46 -9.18 4.79 -4.62
N LEU A 47 -8.70 3.53 -4.56
CA LEU A 47 -9.40 2.41 -3.94
C LEU A 47 -9.38 2.52 -2.42
N MET A 48 -8.31 3.07 -1.84
CA MET A 48 -8.08 3.08 -0.40
C MET A 48 -9.21 3.69 0.43
N LYS A 49 -9.92 4.69 -0.09
CA LYS A 49 -11.06 5.33 0.61
C LYS A 49 -12.33 4.46 0.71
N TYR A 50 -12.35 3.32 0.04
CA TYR A 50 -13.49 2.39 0.02
C TYR A 50 -13.20 1.09 0.78
N LEU A 51 -11.97 0.88 1.25
CA LEU A 51 -11.64 -0.30 2.03
C LEU A 51 -12.13 -0.14 3.48
N PRO A 52 -12.54 -1.24 4.15
CA PRO A 52 -12.86 -1.22 5.56
C PRO A 52 -11.68 -0.71 6.41
N LEU A 53 -11.98 0.00 7.49
CA LEU A 53 -10.98 0.50 8.46
C LEU A 53 -10.68 -0.51 9.58
N GLU A 54 -11.23 -1.72 9.48
CA GLU A 54 -11.20 -2.78 10.49
C GLU A 54 -9.90 -3.62 10.46
#